data_AF-A0A1A8RWM8-F1
#
_entry.id   AF-A0A1A8RWM8-F1
#
_cell.length_a   1.000
_cell.length_b   1.000
_cell.length_c   1.000
_cell.angle_alpha   90.00
_cell.angle_beta   90.00
_cell.angle_gamma   90.00
#
_symmetry.space_group_name_H-M   'P 1'
#
loop_
_entity.id
_entity.type
_entity.pdbx_description
1 polymer ?
#
loop_
_entity_poly.entity_id
_entity_poly.type
_entity_poly.pdbx_seq_one_letter_code
_entity_poly.pdbx_strand_id
1 'polypeptide(L)'
;GLGISNGDRWRQLRRFSLTTLRDFGMGRKGMEEWIQEESQHLRACVRSFKAEPFDPSILLSRTVSNVVCCLVFGQRFTYENKHFLNLLATIAEFVRFNSSPIGMLYNIFPRLMDILPGKQHKVFANIEMIREFVKMKIKEHEDTLDPGSPRDFIDCFLTRMHQEKDNPSTEFHYENLQATVMNLFVAGTETTSSTIRYALSVLIKYPHIQEKMQEEIDSV
;
A
#
# COMPACT_ATOMS: atom_id res chain seq x y z
N GLY A 1 -1.37 -15.10 2.03
CA GLY A 1 -1.06 -13.82 1.37
C GLY A 1 0.13 -13.94 0.44
N LEU A 2 0.43 -12.92 -0.35
CA LEU A 2 1.34 -12.98 -1.50
C LEU A 2 2.83 -12.84 -1.14
N GLY A 3 3.16 -12.05 -0.10
CA GLY A 3 4.55 -11.66 0.18
C GLY A 3 5.42 -12.71 0.88
N ILE A 4 4.82 -13.62 1.66
CA ILE A 4 5.54 -14.59 2.52
C ILE A 4 5.07 -16.03 2.24
N SER A 5 4.17 -16.24 1.26
CA SER A 5 3.74 -17.59 0.88
C SER A 5 4.76 -18.27 -0.03
N ASN A 6 4.75 -19.61 -0.02
CA ASN A 6 5.56 -20.46 -0.89
C ASN A 6 4.68 -21.53 -1.54
N GLY A 7 5.24 -22.23 -2.54
CA GLY A 7 4.58 -23.35 -3.21
C GLY A 7 3.39 -22.92 -4.07
N ASP A 8 2.39 -23.80 -4.17
CA ASP A 8 1.23 -23.59 -5.05
C ASP A 8 0.35 -22.42 -4.59
N ARG A 9 0.25 -22.16 -3.28
CA ARG A 9 -0.38 -20.96 -2.71
C ARG A 9 0.15 -19.69 -3.35
N TRP A 10 1.47 -19.51 -3.32
CA TRP A 10 2.11 -18.32 -3.89
C TRP A 10 1.83 -18.22 -5.40
N ARG A 11 1.94 -19.35 -6.12
CA ARG A 11 1.74 -19.38 -7.57
C ARG A 11 0.33 -18.96 -7.97
N GLN A 12 -0.69 -19.49 -7.29
CA GLN A 12 -2.10 -19.16 -7.56
C GLN A 12 -2.40 -17.70 -7.23
N LEU A 13 -2.06 -17.26 -6.02
CA LEU A 13 -2.31 -15.88 -5.57
C LEU A 13 -1.56 -14.86 -6.42
N ARG A 14 -0.28 -15.12 -6.75
CA ARG A 14 0.52 -14.22 -7.61
C ARG A 14 -0.08 -14.10 -9.01
N ARG A 15 -0.44 -15.22 -9.64
CA ARG A 15 -1.02 -15.21 -10.99
C ARG A 15 -2.34 -14.44 -11.00
N PHE A 16 -3.20 -14.69 -10.02
CA PHE A 16 -4.45 -13.97 -9.85
C PHE A 16 -4.19 -12.48 -9.68
N SER A 17 -3.38 -12.09 -8.70
CA SER A 17 -3.17 -10.67 -8.40
C SER A 17 -2.54 -9.90 -9.56
N LEU A 18 -1.56 -10.46 -10.26
CA LEU A 18 -0.97 -9.79 -11.42
C LEU A 18 -1.99 -9.57 -12.54
N THR A 19 -2.89 -10.53 -12.74
CA THR A 19 -3.96 -10.41 -13.74
C THR A 19 -4.95 -9.32 -13.32
N THR A 20 -5.44 -9.37 -12.08
CA THR A 20 -6.39 -8.39 -11.54
C THR A 20 -5.81 -6.98 -11.55
N LEU A 21 -4.58 -6.79 -11.07
CA LEU A 21 -3.93 -5.47 -11.05
C LEU A 21 -3.81 -4.88 -12.45
N ARG A 22 -3.42 -5.69 -13.44
CA ARG A 22 -3.32 -5.27 -14.85
C ARG A 22 -4.68 -4.89 -15.43
N ASP A 23 -5.74 -5.62 -15.07
CA ASP A 23 -7.07 -5.38 -15.62
C ASP A 23 -7.75 -4.15 -14.98
N PHE A 24 -7.49 -3.88 -13.69
CA PHE A 24 -8.04 -2.72 -12.96
C PHE A 24 -7.31 -1.39 -13.16
N GLY A 25 -6.19 -1.39 -13.87
CA GLY A 25 -5.55 -0.13 -14.24
C GLY A 25 -4.04 -0.15 -14.22
N MET A 26 -3.39 -1.13 -13.61
CA MET A 26 -1.92 -1.16 -13.56
C MET A 26 -1.35 -1.25 -14.97
N GLY A 27 -0.76 -0.14 -15.44
CA GLY A 27 -0.28 0.01 -16.82
C GLY A 27 -1.37 0.34 -17.85
N ARG A 28 -2.53 0.85 -17.43
CA ARG A 28 -3.65 1.30 -18.27
C ARG A 28 -4.19 2.66 -17.80
N LYS A 29 -5.12 3.22 -18.59
CA LYS A 29 -5.72 4.55 -18.37
C LYS A 29 -6.33 4.76 -16.97
N GLY A 30 -6.95 3.74 -16.37
CA GLY A 30 -7.58 3.89 -15.04
C GLY A 30 -6.60 4.26 -13.92
N MET A 31 -5.40 3.65 -13.89
CA MET A 31 -4.39 4.03 -12.89
C MET A 31 -3.76 5.38 -13.21
N GLU A 32 -3.62 5.71 -14.49
CA GLU A 32 -3.15 7.02 -14.93
C GLU A 32 -4.09 8.13 -14.42
N GLU A 33 -5.41 7.96 -14.56
CA GLU A 33 -6.42 8.89 -14.07
C GLU A 33 -6.31 9.10 -12.55
N TRP A 34 -6.18 8.02 -11.75
CA TRP A 34 -5.98 8.13 -10.30
C TRP A 34 -4.68 8.82 -9.92
N ILE A 35 -3.58 8.53 -10.64
CA ILE A 35 -2.29 9.19 -10.43
C ILE A 35 -2.39 10.68 -10.76
N GLN A 36 -3.06 11.05 -11.84
CA GLN A 36 -3.28 12.44 -12.23
C GLN A 36 -4.15 13.17 -11.21
N GLU A 37 -5.24 12.57 -10.74
CA GLU A 37 -6.11 13.12 -9.69
C GLU A 37 -5.32 13.34 -8.39
N GLU A 38 -4.59 12.33 -7.91
CA GLU A 38 -3.76 12.48 -6.71
C GLU A 38 -2.63 13.49 -6.88
N SER A 39 -2.07 13.63 -8.09
CA SER A 39 -1.08 14.66 -8.40
C SER A 39 -1.65 16.07 -8.30
N GLN A 40 -2.92 16.27 -8.68
CA GLN A 40 -3.60 17.57 -8.50
C GLN A 40 -3.78 17.90 -7.02
N HIS A 41 -4.21 16.93 -6.21
CA HIS A 41 -4.33 17.09 -4.75
C HIS A 41 -2.98 17.37 -4.08
N LEU A 42 -1.93 16.64 -4.47
CA LEU A 42 -0.57 16.87 -4.01
C LEU A 42 -0.12 18.30 -4.31
N ARG A 43 -0.29 18.76 -5.56
CA ARG A 43 0.07 20.13 -5.96
C ARG A 43 -0.71 21.19 -5.19
N ALA A 44 -2.01 21.00 -5.00
CA ALA A 44 -2.83 21.92 -4.22
C ALA A 44 -2.36 22.01 -2.77
N CYS A 45 -2.04 20.88 -2.15
CA CYS A 45 -1.49 20.84 -0.79
C CYS A 45 -0.12 21.51 -0.71
N VAL A 46 0.80 21.23 -1.62
CA VAL A 46 2.13 21.89 -1.68
C VAL A 46 1.99 23.41 -1.80
N ARG A 47 1.09 23.91 -2.66
CA ARG A 47 0.82 25.35 -2.81
C ARG A 47 0.29 26.00 -1.54
N SER A 48 -0.47 25.26 -0.72
CA SER A 48 -1.04 25.78 0.53
C SER A 48 0.02 26.15 1.58
N PHE A 49 1.23 25.56 1.50
CA PHE A 49 2.36 25.91 2.36
C PHE A 49 3.02 27.25 2.01
N LYS A 50 2.65 27.89 0.88
CA LYS A 50 3.13 29.25 0.51
C LYS A 50 4.66 29.43 0.55
N ALA A 51 5.39 28.41 0.09
CA ALA A 51 6.86 28.36 0.10
C ALA A 51 7.52 28.32 1.50
N GLU A 52 6.74 28.10 2.56
CA GLU A 52 7.30 27.80 3.88
C GLU A 52 7.93 26.40 3.91
N PRO A 53 9.01 26.18 4.69
CA PRO A 53 9.58 24.86 4.88
C PRO A 53 8.56 23.87 5.47
N PHE A 54 8.50 22.65 4.91
CA PHE A 54 7.64 21.59 5.41
C PHE A 54 8.28 20.21 5.23
N ASP A 55 7.84 19.22 6.01
CA ASP A 55 8.23 17.81 5.83
C ASP A 55 7.30 17.12 4.81
N PRO A 56 7.80 16.68 3.64
CA PRO A 56 6.98 16.03 2.63
C PRO A 56 6.61 14.57 2.98
N SER A 57 7.20 13.97 4.02
CA SER A 57 7.08 12.53 4.31
C SER A 57 5.63 12.05 4.40
N ILE A 58 4.81 12.71 5.23
CA ILE A 58 3.41 12.31 5.43
C ILE A 58 2.57 12.65 4.18
N LEU A 59 2.89 13.74 3.49
CA LEU A 59 2.18 14.15 2.28
C LEU A 59 2.39 13.16 1.13
N LEU A 60 3.63 12.72 0.91
CA LEU A 60 3.98 11.75 -0.13
C LEU A 60 3.42 10.36 0.20
N SER A 61 3.56 9.90 1.46
CA SER A 61 2.95 8.63 1.87
C SER A 61 1.45 8.64 1.65
N ARG A 62 0.73 9.72 2.02
CA ARG A 62 -0.71 9.85 1.74
C ARG A 62 -1.04 9.76 0.25
N THR A 63 -0.36 10.55 -0.56
CA THR A 63 -0.62 10.63 -2.01
C THR A 63 -0.45 9.27 -2.67
N VAL A 64 0.65 8.58 -2.39
CA VAL A 64 0.90 7.22 -2.91
C VAL A 64 -0.14 6.23 -2.39
N SER A 65 -0.43 6.27 -1.08
CA SER A 65 -1.36 5.32 -0.46
C SER A 65 -2.75 5.42 -1.05
N ASN A 66 -3.22 6.63 -1.37
CA ASN A 66 -4.53 6.84 -1.99
C ASN A 66 -4.64 6.18 -3.36
N VAL A 67 -3.60 6.26 -4.20
CA VAL A 67 -3.58 5.54 -5.49
C VAL A 67 -3.72 4.03 -5.25
N VAL A 68 -3.00 3.49 -4.26
CA VAL A 68 -3.10 2.08 -3.87
C VAL A 68 -4.48 1.75 -3.31
N CYS A 69 -5.09 2.66 -2.53
CA CYS A 69 -6.44 2.48 -1.98
C CYS A 69 -7.52 2.48 -3.05
N CYS A 70 -7.41 3.31 -4.09
CA CYS A 70 -8.33 3.26 -5.23
C CYS A 70 -8.27 1.89 -5.92
N LEU A 71 -7.06 1.36 -6.12
CA LEU A 71 -6.86 0.05 -6.76
C LEU A 71 -7.34 -1.13 -5.90
N VAL A 72 -7.14 -1.07 -4.58
CA VAL A 72 -7.37 -2.20 -3.67
C VAL A 72 -8.73 -2.16 -2.99
N PHE A 73 -9.21 -0.98 -2.60
CA PHE A 73 -10.44 -0.77 -1.81
C PHE A 73 -11.51 0.03 -2.57
N GLY A 74 -11.29 0.35 -3.85
CA GLY A 74 -12.21 1.13 -4.67
C GLY A 74 -12.47 2.55 -4.17
N GLN A 75 -11.66 3.05 -3.23
CA GLN A 75 -11.94 4.31 -2.55
C GLN A 75 -10.68 5.12 -2.24
N ARG A 76 -10.85 6.43 -2.29
CA ARG A 76 -9.86 7.43 -1.90
C ARG A 76 -10.15 7.96 -0.49
N PHE A 77 -9.11 8.20 0.30
CA PHE A 77 -9.24 8.81 1.63
C PHE A 77 -8.90 10.30 1.61
N THR A 78 -9.63 11.08 2.42
CA THR A 78 -9.32 12.50 2.63
C THR A 78 -8.00 12.67 3.38
N TYR A 79 -7.29 13.76 3.08
CA TYR A 79 -5.93 14.00 3.60
C TYR A 79 -5.91 14.26 5.12
N GLU A 80 -7.06 14.63 5.68
CA GLU A 80 -7.29 14.96 7.09
C GLU A 80 -7.80 13.75 7.90
N ASN A 81 -8.03 12.60 7.26
CA ASN A 81 -8.52 11.42 7.95
C ASN A 81 -7.47 10.90 8.96
N LYS A 82 -7.74 11.13 10.24
CA LYS A 82 -6.84 10.76 11.35
C LYS A 82 -6.59 9.26 11.44
N HIS A 83 -7.58 8.42 11.14
CA HIS A 83 -7.42 6.98 11.14
C HIS A 83 -6.47 6.53 10.03
N PHE A 84 -6.64 7.08 8.83
CA PHE A 84 -5.75 6.80 7.70
C PHE A 84 -4.31 7.26 7.98
N LEU A 85 -4.12 8.47 8.51
CA LEU A 85 -2.81 8.98 8.91
C LEU A 85 -2.12 8.06 9.94
N ASN A 86 -2.86 7.54 10.92
CA ASN A 86 -2.31 6.62 11.90
C ASN A 86 -1.89 5.26 11.29
N LEU A 87 -2.65 4.78 10.30
CA LEU A 87 -2.28 3.58 9.53
C LEU A 87 -0.96 3.78 8.78
N LEU A 88 -0.80 4.92 8.09
CA LEU A 88 0.43 5.23 7.36
C LEU A 88 1.65 5.36 8.28
N ALA A 89 1.47 6.01 9.44
CA ALA A 89 2.53 6.10 10.45
C ALA A 89 2.93 4.71 10.97
N THR A 90 1.95 3.82 11.17
CA THR A 90 2.20 2.44 11.60
C THR A 90 2.96 1.65 10.53
N ILE A 91 2.60 1.80 9.26
CA ILE A 91 3.32 1.17 8.13
C ILE A 91 4.78 1.63 8.10
N ALA A 92 5.02 2.93 8.18
CA ALA A 92 6.37 3.48 8.18
C ALA A 92 7.19 3.00 9.40
N GLU A 93 6.58 2.94 10.59
CA GLU A 93 7.23 2.41 11.79
C GLU A 93 7.59 0.93 11.64
N PHE A 94 6.67 0.12 11.09
CA PHE A 94 6.89 -1.30 10.83
C PHE A 94 8.05 -1.53 9.86
N VAL A 95 8.07 -0.83 8.72
CA VAL A 95 9.15 -0.98 7.72
C VAL A 95 10.49 -0.52 8.31
N ARG A 96 10.51 0.60 9.04
CA ARG A 96 11.71 1.08 9.73
C ARG A 96 12.21 0.09 10.79
N PHE A 97 11.31 -0.54 11.52
CA PHE A 97 11.66 -1.56 12.51
C PHE A 97 12.30 -2.78 11.85
N ASN A 98 11.72 -3.29 10.76
CA ASN A 98 12.27 -4.43 10.00
C ASN A 98 13.67 -4.13 9.44
N SER A 99 13.93 -2.89 9.06
CA SER A 99 15.26 -2.44 8.59
C SER A 99 16.25 -2.13 9.72
N SER A 100 15.87 -2.27 10.99
CA SER A 100 16.74 -1.99 12.14
C SER A 100 17.54 -3.23 12.58
N PRO A 101 18.67 -3.06 13.29
CA PRO A 101 19.43 -4.20 13.84
C PRO A 101 18.58 -5.11 14.73
N ILE A 102 17.64 -4.55 15.51
CA ILE A 102 16.72 -5.32 16.36
C ILE A 102 15.74 -6.12 15.50
N GLY A 103 15.22 -5.53 14.41
CA GLY A 103 14.38 -6.23 13.45
C GLY A 103 15.10 -7.39 12.76
N MET A 104 16.37 -7.20 12.40
CA MET A 104 17.22 -8.27 11.87
C MET A 104 17.42 -9.40 12.88
N LEU A 105 17.68 -9.07 14.15
CA LEU A 105 17.77 -10.07 15.22
C LEU A 105 16.45 -10.83 15.42
N TYR A 106 15.31 -10.16 15.29
CA TYR A 106 14.00 -10.80 15.33
C TYR A 106 13.82 -11.80 14.19
N ASN A 107 14.28 -11.47 12.98
CA ASN A 107 14.22 -12.37 11.83
C ASN A 107 15.12 -13.61 12.00
N ILE A 108 16.27 -13.49 12.67
CA ILE A 108 17.21 -14.60 12.88
C ILE A 108 16.81 -15.46 14.09
N PHE A 109 16.39 -14.82 15.20
CA PHE A 109 16.09 -15.47 16.47
C PHE A 109 14.69 -15.10 17.01
N PRO A 110 13.61 -15.44 16.29
CA PRO A 110 12.25 -14.98 16.64
C PRO A 110 11.82 -15.42 18.03
N ARG A 111 12.00 -16.70 18.38
CA ARG A 111 11.60 -17.25 19.69
C ARG A 111 12.28 -16.58 20.87
N LEU A 112 13.55 -16.19 20.71
CA LEU A 112 14.28 -15.48 21.77
C LEU A 112 13.77 -14.05 21.91
N MET A 113 13.59 -13.38 20.76
CA MET A 113 13.17 -11.99 20.72
C MET A 113 11.70 -11.78 21.13
N ASP A 114 10.86 -12.81 21.05
CA ASP A 114 9.50 -12.84 21.59
C ASP A 114 9.47 -12.79 23.12
N ILE A 115 10.45 -13.41 23.78
CA ILE A 115 10.52 -13.44 25.25
C ILE A 115 11.11 -12.13 25.79
N LEU A 116 12.07 -11.55 25.07
CA LEU A 116 12.74 -10.34 25.51
C LEU A 116 11.80 -9.12 25.43
N PRO A 117 11.87 -8.20 26.40
CA PRO A 117 11.16 -6.94 26.32
C PRO A 117 11.77 -6.07 25.21
N GLY A 118 10.94 -5.33 24.49
CA GLY A 118 11.43 -4.39 23.49
C GLY A 118 10.34 -3.83 22.57
N LYS A 119 10.79 -2.98 21.64
CA LYS A 119 9.90 -2.26 20.71
C LYS A 119 9.15 -3.19 19.76
N GLN A 120 9.64 -4.41 19.54
CA GLN A 120 9.00 -5.42 18.69
C GLN A 120 7.54 -5.66 19.08
N HIS A 121 7.24 -5.76 20.38
CA HIS A 121 5.88 -6.02 20.87
C HIS A 121 4.91 -4.89 20.52
N LYS A 122 5.37 -3.64 20.64
CA LYS A 122 4.58 -2.47 20.25
C LYS A 122 4.36 -2.42 18.73
N VAL A 123 5.40 -2.69 17.95
CA VAL A 123 5.34 -2.69 16.48
C VAL A 123 4.38 -3.76 15.97
N PHE A 124 4.44 -4.98 16.52
CA PHE A 124 3.52 -6.05 16.15
C PHE A 124 2.10 -5.80 16.66
N ALA A 125 1.91 -5.23 17.85
CA ALA A 125 0.58 -4.84 18.31
C ALA A 125 -0.05 -3.78 17.39
N ASN A 126 0.75 -2.81 16.92
CA ASN A 126 0.27 -1.79 16.00
C ASN A 126 -0.12 -2.36 14.63
N ILE A 127 0.55 -3.43 14.17
CA ILE A 127 0.20 -4.09 12.90
C ILE A 127 -1.23 -4.64 12.89
N GLU A 128 -1.76 -4.98 14.06
CA GLU A 128 -3.15 -5.44 14.21
C GLU A 128 -4.14 -4.34 13.82
N MET A 129 -3.79 -3.05 14.00
CA MET A 129 -4.64 -1.95 13.52
C MET A 129 -4.82 -1.97 12.00
N ILE A 130 -3.75 -2.28 11.27
CA ILE A 130 -3.81 -2.42 9.80
C ILE A 130 -4.65 -3.64 9.44
N ARG A 131 -4.47 -4.75 10.18
CA ARG A 131 -5.23 -5.98 9.97
C ARG A 131 -6.73 -5.75 10.16
N GLU A 132 -7.13 -5.09 11.23
CA GLU A 132 -8.53 -4.75 11.52
C GLU A 132 -9.12 -3.79 10.48
N PHE A 133 -8.35 -2.80 10.04
CA PHE A 133 -8.77 -1.91 8.96
C PHE A 133 -9.07 -2.70 7.67
N VAL A 134 -8.19 -3.63 7.30
CA VAL A 134 -8.40 -4.50 6.13
C VAL A 134 -9.62 -5.40 6.31
N LYS A 135 -9.84 -5.99 7.50
CA LYS A 135 -11.04 -6.80 7.76
C LYS A 135 -12.32 -6.00 7.58
N MET A 136 -12.36 -4.80 8.17
CA MET A 136 -13.49 -3.89 8.04
C MET A 136 -13.77 -3.58 6.56
N LYS A 137 -12.74 -3.26 5.78
CA LYS A 137 -12.91 -3.01 4.35
C LYS A 137 -13.39 -4.23 3.57
N ILE A 138 -12.86 -5.42 3.83
CA ILE A 138 -13.34 -6.64 3.19
C ILE A 138 -14.83 -6.85 3.50
N LYS A 139 -15.25 -6.64 4.75
CA LYS A 139 -16.65 -6.78 5.14
C LYS A 139 -17.57 -5.79 4.43
N GLU A 140 -17.17 -4.51 4.33
CA GLU A 140 -17.92 -3.51 3.56
C GLU A 140 -18.12 -3.93 2.09
N HIS A 141 -17.13 -4.62 1.50
CA HIS A 141 -17.23 -5.13 0.13
C HIS A 141 -18.12 -6.36 0.04
N GLU A 142 -18.05 -7.28 1.00
CA GLU A 142 -18.96 -8.44 1.09
C GLU A 142 -20.43 -8.00 1.16
N ASP A 143 -20.73 -6.96 1.96
CA ASP A 143 -22.09 -6.43 2.13
C ASP A 143 -22.65 -5.75 0.87
N THR A 144 -21.78 -5.33 -0.05
CA THR A 144 -22.15 -4.56 -1.26
C THR A 144 -21.69 -5.23 -2.56
N LEU A 145 -21.30 -6.51 -2.50
CA LEU A 145 -20.70 -7.22 -3.62
C LEU A 145 -21.70 -7.41 -4.77
N ASP A 146 -21.34 -6.92 -5.95
CA ASP A 146 -22.01 -7.24 -7.20
C ASP A 146 -21.08 -8.05 -8.12
N PRO A 147 -21.32 -9.36 -8.28
CA PRO A 147 -20.51 -10.21 -9.17
C PRO A 147 -20.50 -9.76 -10.64
N GLY A 148 -21.50 -8.99 -11.08
CA GLY A 148 -21.60 -8.47 -12.45
C GLY A 148 -20.73 -7.24 -12.70
N SER A 149 -20.30 -6.54 -11.64
CA SER A 149 -19.57 -5.28 -11.74
C SER A 149 -18.54 -5.13 -10.61
N PRO A 150 -17.44 -5.89 -10.62
CA PRO A 150 -16.40 -5.78 -9.58
C PRO A 150 -15.75 -4.40 -9.60
N ARG A 151 -15.67 -3.75 -8.44
CA ARG A 151 -15.18 -2.37 -8.31
C ARG A 151 -13.67 -2.27 -8.15
N ASP A 152 -13.05 -3.29 -7.56
CA ASP A 152 -11.64 -3.29 -7.19
C ASP A 152 -11.09 -4.72 -6.97
N PHE A 153 -9.86 -4.78 -6.47
CA PHE A 153 -9.17 -6.03 -6.16
C PHE A 153 -9.95 -6.93 -5.18
N ILE A 154 -10.59 -6.36 -4.14
CA ILE A 154 -11.30 -7.14 -3.11
C ILE A 154 -12.51 -7.80 -3.74
N ASP A 155 -13.33 -7.07 -4.49
CA ASP A 155 -14.51 -7.62 -5.18
C ASP A 155 -14.12 -8.76 -6.12
N CYS A 156 -13.02 -8.62 -6.85
CA CYS A 156 -12.52 -9.68 -7.73
C CYS A 156 -12.11 -10.93 -6.97
N PHE A 157 -11.42 -10.77 -5.83
CA PHE A 157 -11.01 -11.90 -5.01
C PHE A 157 -12.22 -12.59 -4.37
N LEU A 158 -13.17 -11.81 -3.83
CA LEU A 158 -14.42 -12.32 -3.28
C LEU A 158 -15.22 -13.08 -4.35
N THR A 159 -15.34 -12.52 -5.55
CA THR A 159 -15.99 -13.19 -6.68
C THR A 159 -15.32 -14.53 -7.00
N ARG A 160 -13.98 -14.56 -7.03
CA ARG A 160 -13.21 -15.80 -7.26
C ARG A 160 -13.40 -16.82 -6.15
N MET A 161 -13.43 -16.38 -4.89
CA MET A 161 -13.69 -17.22 -3.73
C MET A 161 -15.08 -17.87 -3.81
N HIS A 162 -16.11 -17.13 -4.26
CA HIS A 162 -17.45 -17.68 -4.48
C HIS A 162 -17.48 -18.71 -5.63
N GLN A 163 -16.74 -18.47 -6.71
CA GLN A 163 -16.63 -19.39 -7.86
C GLN A 163 -15.92 -20.70 -7.49
N GLU A 164 -14.97 -20.66 -6.55
CA GLU A 164 -14.19 -21.83 -6.13
C GLU A 164 -14.65 -22.44 -4.79
N LYS A 165 -15.83 -22.06 -4.29
CA LYS A 165 -16.33 -22.49 -2.96
C LYS A 165 -16.36 -24.01 -2.77
N ASP A 166 -16.59 -24.76 -3.84
CA ASP A 166 -16.72 -26.22 -3.82
C ASP A 166 -15.36 -26.94 -4.05
N ASN A 167 -14.27 -26.19 -4.25
CA ASN A 167 -12.93 -26.72 -4.42
C ASN A 167 -12.17 -26.72 -3.07
N PRO A 168 -11.95 -27.88 -2.41
CA PRO A 168 -11.26 -27.95 -1.13
C PRO A 168 -9.76 -27.63 -1.21
N SER A 169 -9.19 -27.64 -2.42
CA SER A 169 -7.77 -27.30 -2.66
C SER A 169 -7.55 -25.83 -3.03
N THR A 170 -8.60 -25.01 -2.97
CA THR A 170 -8.51 -23.60 -3.31
C THR A 170 -7.68 -22.81 -2.29
N GLU A 171 -6.87 -21.90 -2.81
CA GLU A 171 -6.13 -20.94 -1.99
C GLU A 171 -6.87 -19.59 -1.90
N PHE A 172 -8.07 -19.51 -2.49
CA PHE A 172 -8.95 -18.35 -2.41
C PHE A 172 -9.88 -18.48 -1.21
N HIS A 173 -9.36 -18.11 -0.04
CA HIS A 173 -10.11 -18.05 1.22
C HIS A 173 -9.81 -16.75 1.98
N TYR A 174 -10.64 -16.43 2.97
CA TYR A 174 -10.62 -15.15 3.69
C TYR A 174 -9.23 -14.75 4.23
N GLU A 175 -8.51 -15.67 4.89
CA GLU A 175 -7.18 -15.38 5.42
C GLU A 175 -6.17 -14.98 4.31
N ASN A 176 -6.26 -15.64 3.15
CA ASN A 176 -5.40 -15.33 2.01
C ASN A 176 -5.81 -14.01 1.35
N LEU A 177 -7.11 -13.70 1.26
CA LEU A 177 -7.61 -12.39 0.84
C LEU A 177 -7.03 -11.28 1.73
N GLN A 178 -7.29 -11.37 3.03
CA GLN A 178 -6.83 -10.40 4.02
C GLN A 178 -5.32 -10.17 3.95
N ALA A 179 -4.53 -11.25 3.98
CA ALA A 179 -3.08 -11.14 3.92
C ALA A 179 -2.59 -10.56 2.58
N THR A 180 -3.28 -10.86 1.46
CA THR A 180 -2.91 -10.33 0.14
C THR A 180 -3.21 -8.83 0.04
N VAL A 181 -4.40 -8.40 0.48
CA VAL A 181 -4.78 -6.97 0.53
C VAL A 181 -3.81 -6.18 1.40
N MET A 182 -3.49 -6.70 2.59
CA MET A 182 -2.50 -6.09 3.48
C MET A 182 -1.12 -6.00 2.81
N ASN A 183 -0.68 -7.05 2.10
CA ASN A 183 0.58 -7.03 1.37
C ASN A 183 0.60 -5.96 0.28
N LEU A 184 -0.46 -5.87 -0.53
CA LEU A 184 -0.55 -4.87 -1.61
C LEU A 184 -0.54 -3.45 -1.06
N PHE A 185 -1.32 -3.20 0.00
CA PHE A 185 -1.41 -1.89 0.63
C PHE A 185 -0.07 -1.42 1.22
N VAL A 186 0.58 -2.28 2.03
CA VAL A 186 1.87 -1.96 2.66
C VAL A 186 2.98 -1.80 1.62
N ALA A 187 3.09 -2.75 0.68
CA ALA A 187 4.18 -2.76 -0.30
C ALA A 187 4.11 -1.58 -1.27
N GLY A 188 2.91 -1.25 -1.78
CA GLY A 188 2.72 -0.16 -2.74
C GLY A 188 2.93 1.23 -2.12
N THR A 189 2.59 1.36 -0.83
CA THR A 189 2.64 2.64 -0.10
C THR A 189 4.07 3.06 0.25
N GLU A 190 4.76 2.27 1.09
CA GLU A 190 5.96 2.76 1.76
C GLU A 190 7.18 2.84 0.83
N THR A 191 7.30 1.88 -0.09
CA THR A 191 8.45 1.81 -1.00
C THR A 191 8.44 2.97 -1.98
N THR A 192 7.30 3.22 -2.63
CA THR A 192 7.13 4.31 -3.59
C THR A 192 7.27 5.68 -2.91
N SER A 193 6.63 5.89 -1.76
CA SER A 193 6.74 7.18 -1.04
C SER A 193 8.16 7.46 -0.57
N SER A 194 8.87 6.44 -0.08
CA SER A 194 10.28 6.54 0.29
C SER A 194 11.18 6.84 -0.91
N THR A 195 10.96 6.20 -2.07
CA THR A 195 11.71 6.48 -3.30
C THR A 195 11.51 7.92 -3.76
N ILE A 196 10.26 8.41 -3.79
CA ILE A 196 9.98 9.81 -4.19
C ILE A 196 10.64 10.79 -3.21
N ARG A 197 10.52 10.54 -1.90
CA ARG A 197 11.18 11.36 -0.88
C ARG A 197 12.70 11.39 -1.04
N TYR A 198 13.30 10.25 -1.36
CA TYR A 198 14.74 10.16 -1.61
C TYR A 198 15.13 10.90 -2.90
N ALA A 199 14.35 10.72 -3.98
CA ALA A 199 14.55 11.43 -5.24
C ALA A 199 14.51 12.95 -5.05
N LEU A 200 13.53 13.48 -4.32
CA LEU A 200 13.47 14.91 -3.97
C LEU A 200 14.72 15.37 -3.21
N SER A 201 15.17 14.57 -2.25
CA SER A 201 16.39 14.87 -1.48
C SER A 201 17.64 14.92 -2.37
N VAL A 202 17.72 14.03 -3.37
CA VAL A 202 18.80 14.00 -4.37
C VAL A 202 18.72 15.24 -5.27
N LEU A 203 17.53 15.61 -5.76
CA LEU A 203 17.34 16.80 -6.60
C LEU A 203 17.74 18.10 -5.86
N ILE A 204 17.37 18.23 -4.58
CA ILE A 204 17.80 19.35 -3.73
C ILE A 204 19.34 19.40 -3.61
N LYS A 205 20.00 18.24 -3.50
CA LYS A 205 21.46 18.15 -3.40
C LYS A 205 22.16 18.47 -4.72
N TYR A 206 21.52 18.22 -5.86
CA TYR A 206 22.08 18.42 -7.19
C TYR A 206 21.19 19.32 -8.07
N PRO A 207 21.17 20.65 -7.81
CA PRO A 207 20.26 21.57 -8.50
C PRO A 207 20.38 21.56 -10.04
N HIS A 208 21.59 21.40 -10.57
CA HIS A 208 21.83 21.31 -12.02
C HIS A 208 21.12 20.10 -12.69
N ILE A 209 20.86 19.02 -11.94
CA ILE A 209 20.06 17.89 -12.44
C ILE A 209 18.58 18.26 -12.43
N GLN A 210 18.12 18.94 -11.38
CA GLN A 210 16.75 19.42 -11.28
C GLN A 210 16.41 20.45 -12.36
N GLU A 211 17.33 21.38 -12.67
CA GLU A 211 17.18 22.36 -13.75
C GLU A 211 17.03 21.67 -15.11
N LYS A 212 17.93 20.74 -15.44
CA LYS A 212 17.84 19.96 -16.69
C LYS A 212 16.54 19.16 -16.81
N MET A 213 16.10 18.56 -15.71
CA MET A 213 14.82 17.84 -15.67
C MET A 213 13.63 18.79 -15.93
N GLN A 214 13.67 20.02 -15.38
CA GLN A 214 12.63 21.02 -15.63
C GLN A 214 12.66 21.52 -17.08
N GLU A 215 13.84 21.77 -17.65
CA GLU A 215 13.99 22.14 -19.06
C GLU A 215 13.40 21.09 -20.00
N GLU A 216 13.65 19.80 -19.72
CA GLU A 216 13.07 18.70 -20.49
C GLU A 216 11.53 18.69 -20.40
N ILE A 217 10.98 18.85 -19.19
CA ILE A 217 9.51 18.92 -18.98
C ILE A 217 8.89 20.11 -19.71
N ASP A 218 9.54 21.28 -19.69
CA ASP A 218 9.01 22.49 -20.33
C ASP A 218 9.07 22.42 -21.88
N SER A 219 9.87 21.51 -22.43
CA SER A 219 10.10 21.35 -23.87
C SER A 219 9.15 20.37 -24.58
N VAL A 220 8.40 19.55 -23.83
CA VAL A 220 7.46 18.52 -24.32
C VAL A 220 6.02 19.00 -24.21
#